data_AF-A0A5N9CVK3-F1
#
_entry.id   AF-A0A5N9CVK3-F1
#
_cell.length_a   1.000
_cell.length_b   1.000
_cell.length_c   1.000
_cell.angle_alpha   90.00
_cell.angle_beta   90.00
_cell.angle_gamma   90.00
#
_symmetry.space_group_name_H-M   'P 1'
#
loop_
_entity.id
_entity.type
_entity.pdbx_description
1 polymer ?
#
loop_
_entity_poly.entity_id
_entity_poly.type
_entity_poly.pdbx_seq_one_letter_code
_entity_poly.pdbx_strand_id
1 'polypeptide(L)'
;KVHDLTLDHVIPRRQHGPHTWENVVTACNKCNLHKAGRTPAEARMRLKTTPRAPDPNPYLILQNRVILDEWEIYIPWSIRD
;
A
#
# COMPACT_ATOMS: atom_id res chain seq x y z
N LYS A 1 -7.35 7.39 -13.63
CA LYS A 1 -7.47 8.65 -12.85
C LYS A 1 -7.15 8.36 -11.40
N VAL A 2 -6.06 8.92 -10.89
CA VAL A 2 -5.54 8.71 -9.51
C VAL A 2 -6.13 9.74 -8.52
N HIS A 3 -6.98 10.65 -9.01
CA HIS A 3 -7.29 11.90 -8.31
C HIS A 3 -8.38 11.77 -7.23
N ASP A 4 -9.07 10.62 -7.14
CA ASP A 4 -10.17 10.38 -6.18
C ASP A 4 -9.96 9.09 -5.38
N LEU A 5 -8.77 8.94 -4.79
CA LEU A 5 -8.49 7.86 -3.85
C LEU A 5 -8.87 8.29 -2.43
N THR A 6 -9.39 7.32 -1.69
CA THR A 6 -9.73 7.44 -0.28
C THR A 6 -8.99 6.38 0.53
N LEU A 7 -8.90 6.63 1.83
CA LEU A 7 -8.43 5.67 2.81
C LEU A 7 -9.60 4.77 3.22
N ASP A 8 -9.39 3.45 3.22
CA ASP A 8 -10.36 2.45 3.68
C ASP A 8 -9.66 1.44 4.61
N HIS A 9 -10.42 0.87 5.54
CA HIS A 9 -9.95 -0.15 6.47
C HIS A 9 -10.40 -1.55 6.03
N VAL A 10 -9.49 -2.51 5.90
CA VAL A 10 -9.80 -3.90 5.54
C VAL A 10 -10.81 -4.51 6.51
N ILE A 11 -10.52 -4.42 7.81
CA ILE A 11 -11.48 -4.63 8.89
C ILE A 11 -12.10 -3.26 9.20
N PRO A 12 -13.40 -3.05 8.99
CA PRO A 12 -14.04 -1.75 9.21
C PRO A 12 -13.93 -1.25 10.66
N ARG A 13 -13.87 0.07 10.85
CA ARG A 13 -13.88 0.69 12.19
C ARG A 13 -15.08 0.28 13.05
N ARG A 14 -16.26 0.09 12.45
CA ARG A 14 -17.47 -0.41 13.16
C ARG A 14 -17.32 -1.85 13.68
N GLN A 15 -16.38 -2.61 13.13
CA GLN A 15 -16.00 -3.95 13.58
C GLN A 15 -14.71 -3.89 14.43
N HIS A 16 -14.37 -2.72 14.97
CA HIS A 16 -13.16 -2.47 15.77
C HIS A 16 -11.83 -2.68 15.02
N GLY A 17 -11.83 -2.53 13.69
CA GLY A 17 -10.60 -2.60 12.90
C GLY A 17 -9.57 -1.54 13.32
N PRO A 18 -8.30 -1.94 13.51
CA PRO A 18 -7.25 -1.02 13.96
C PRO A 18 -6.80 -0.08 12.83
N HIS A 19 -6.22 1.07 13.18
CA HIS A 19 -5.58 1.96 12.21
C HIS A 19 -4.09 1.62 12.12
N THR A 20 -3.76 0.58 11.35
CA THR A 20 -2.38 0.07 11.17
C THR A 20 -2.08 -0.15 9.69
N TRP A 21 -0.79 -0.29 9.34
CA TRP A 21 -0.34 -0.55 7.97
C TRP A 21 -0.97 -1.80 7.35
N GLU A 22 -1.22 -2.83 8.15
CA GLU A 22 -1.80 -4.12 7.75
C GLU A 22 -3.32 -4.04 7.59
N ASN A 23 -3.95 -2.94 8.00
CA ASN A 23 -5.41 -2.79 7.93
C ASN A 23 -5.87 -1.59 7.09
N VAL A 24 -4.96 -0.69 6.69
CA VAL A 24 -5.29 0.51 5.90
C VAL A 24 -4.88 0.35 4.44
N VAL A 25 -5.80 0.64 3.52
CA VAL A 25 -5.57 0.57 2.07
C VAL A 25 -6.12 1.80 1.36
N THR A 26 -5.66 2.02 0.12
CA THR A 26 -6.26 3.00 -0.78
C THR A 26 -7.40 2.37 -1.58
N ALA A 27 -8.54 3.03 -1.67
CA ALA A 27 -9.67 2.63 -2.50
C ALA A 27 -10.27 3.84 -3.22
N CYS A 28 -10.80 3.67 -4.43
CA CYS A 28 -11.59 4.74 -5.04
C CYS A 28 -12.93 4.92 -4.30
N ASN A 29 -13.56 6.10 -4.41
CA ASN A 29 -14.85 6.39 -3.77
C ASN A 29 -15.92 5.31 -4.00
N LYS A 30 -16.07 4.83 -5.24
CA LYS A 30 -17.07 3.80 -5.57
C LYS A 30 -16.81 2.48 -4.85
N CYS A 31 -15.55 2.03 -4.81
CA CYS A 31 -15.18 0.78 -4.13
C CYS A 31 -15.31 0.92 -2.62
N ASN A 32 -14.89 2.06 -2.05
CA ASN A 32 -14.99 2.33 -0.61
C ASN A 32 -16.47 2.36 -0.19
N LEU A 33 -17.33 3.04 -0.94
CA LEU A 33 -18.77 3.06 -0.69
C LEU A 33 -19.42 1.68 -0.89
N HIS A 34 -18.99 0.91 -1.89
CA HIS A 34 -19.48 -0.45 -2.08
C HIS A 34 -19.11 -1.35 -0.90
N LYS A 35 -17.87 -1.33 -0.42
CA LYS A 35 -17.47 -2.10 0.76
C LYS A 35 -18.19 -1.61 2.02
N ALA A 36 -18.22 -0.30 2.22
CA ALA A 36 -18.79 0.38 3.38
C ALA A 36 -18.31 -0.27 4.69
N GLY A 37 -19.26 -0.60 5.55
CA GLY A 37 -19.03 -1.20 6.85
C GLY A 37 -18.71 -2.70 6.86
N ARG A 38 -18.34 -3.29 5.73
CA ARG A 38 -18.08 -4.74 5.58
C ARG A 38 -16.60 -5.04 5.38
N THR A 39 -16.16 -6.25 5.68
CA THR A 39 -14.85 -6.75 5.23
C THR A 39 -14.85 -6.98 3.71
N PRO A 40 -13.69 -7.05 3.02
CA PRO A 40 -13.66 -7.42 1.61
C PRO A 40 -14.38 -8.72 1.31
N ALA A 41 -14.25 -9.74 2.17
CA ALA A 41 -14.92 -11.03 2.01
C ALA A 41 -16.45 -10.88 2.05
N GLU A 42 -16.99 -10.16 3.05
CA GLU A 42 -18.41 -9.84 3.17
C GLU A 42 -18.94 -9.00 1.99
N ALA A 43 -18.08 -8.16 1.41
CA ALA A 43 -18.39 -7.36 0.22
C ALA A 43 -18.16 -8.09 -1.11
N ARG A 44 -17.71 -9.35 -1.09
CA ARG A 44 -17.28 -10.12 -2.26
C ARG A 44 -16.22 -9.39 -3.09
N MET A 45 -15.33 -8.69 -2.41
CA MET A 45 -14.20 -7.95 -2.96
C MET A 45 -12.89 -8.66 -2.60
N ARG A 46 -11.86 -8.45 -3.42
CA ARG A 46 -10.50 -8.96 -3.19
C ARG A 46 -9.53 -7.80 -3.15
N LEU A 47 -8.60 -7.85 -2.20
CA LEU A 47 -7.48 -6.92 -2.16
C LEU A 47 -6.54 -7.21 -3.33
N LYS A 48 -6.02 -6.14 -3.96
CA LYS A 48 -5.03 -6.27 -5.04
C LYS A 48 -3.66 -6.72 -4.51
N THR A 49 -3.31 -6.24 -3.33
CA THR A 49 -2.05 -6.52 -2.64
C THR A 49 -2.33 -6.67 -1.16
N THR A 50 -1.51 -7.46 -0.47
CA THR A 50 -1.58 -7.55 0.99
C THR A 50 -1.06 -6.25 1.61
N PRO A 51 -1.86 -5.55 2.42
CA PRO A 51 -1.42 -4.36 3.14
C PRO A 51 -0.30 -4.73 4.13
N ARG A 52 0.76 -3.93 4.13
CA ARG A 52 1.91 -4.07 5.02
C ARG A 52 2.62 -2.73 5.13
N ALA A 53 3.44 -2.57 6.16
CA ALA A 53 4.31 -1.41 6.26
C ALA A 53 5.22 -1.30 5.02
N PRO A 54 5.54 -0.08 4.56
CA PRO A 54 6.60 0.11 3.59
C PRO A 54 7.90 -0.41 4.18
N ASP A 55 8.75 -0.96 3.32
CA ASP A 55 10.08 -1.38 3.74
C ASP A 55 10.92 -0.12 4.09
N PRO A 56 11.71 -0.17 5.18
CA PRO A 56 12.48 0.97 5.66
C PRO A 56 13.51 1.48 4.65
N ASN A 57 13.89 0.70 3.64
CA ASN A 57 14.81 1.16 2.61
C ASN A 57 14.09 2.13 1.63
N PRO A 58 14.35 3.45 1.70
CA PRO A 58 13.66 4.43 0.87
C PRO A 58 14.04 4.30 -0.62
N TYR A 59 15.14 3.61 -0.94
CA TYR A 59 15.63 3.40 -2.29
C TYR A 59 15.02 2.17 -2.97
N LEU A 60 14.11 1.44 -2.32
CA LEU A 60 13.37 0.35 -2.96
C LEU A 60 12.61 0.78 -4.21
N ILE A 61 12.17 2.03 -4.26
CA ILE A 61 11.55 2.63 -5.44
C ILE A 61 12.48 2.61 -6.68
N LEU A 62 13.80 2.51 -6.45
CA LEU A 62 14.83 2.45 -7.49
C LEU A 62 15.21 1.02 -7.88
N GLN A 63 14.81 -0.02 -7.12
CA GLN A 63 15.24 -1.41 -7.39
C GLN A 63 14.86 -1.94 -8.79
N ASN A 64 13.84 -1.36 -9.42
CA ASN A 64 13.42 -1.71 -10.78
C ASN A 64 13.67 -0.55 -11.77
N ARG A 65 14.64 0.31 -11.47
CA ARG A 65 15.13 1.38 -12.34
C ARG A 65 16.55 1.07 -12.77
N VAL A 66 16.93 1.54 -13.95
CA VAL A 66 18.35 1.61 -14.32
C VAL A 66 18.95 2.71 -13.45
N ILE A 67 19.88 2.31 -12.57
CA ILE A 67 20.75 3.23 -11.85
C ILE A 67 21.97 3.38 -12.76
N LEU A 68 22.32 4.62 -13.10
CA LEU A 68 23.56 4.88 -13.85
C LEU A 68 24.74 4.66 -12.89
N ASP A 69 25.81 4.04 -13.37
CA ASP A 69 27.00 3.68 -12.58
C ASP A 69 27.56 4.86 -11.76
N GLU A 70 27.51 6.08 -12.31
CA GLU A 70 27.97 7.31 -11.66
C GLU A 70 27.19 7.68 -10.38
N TRP A 71 25.95 7.18 -10.23
CA TRP A 71 25.10 7.42 -9.07
C TRP A 71 25.23 6.37 -7.97
N GLU A 72 25.90 5.23 -8.23
CA GLU A 72 26.00 4.13 -7.26
C GLU A 72 26.66 4.57 -5.94
N ILE A 73 27.64 5.46 -6.01
CA ILE A 73 28.38 5.98 -4.84
C ILE A 73 27.50 6.77 -3.88
N TYR A 74 26.37 7.29 -4.35
CA TYR A 74 25.42 8.07 -3.55
C TYR A 74 24.29 7.21 -2.98
N ILE A 75 24.30 5.90 -3.23
CA ILE A 75 23.28 4.95 -2.76
C ILE A 75 23.95 3.99 -1.77
N PRO A 76 23.86 4.23 -0.45
CA PRO A 76 24.64 3.49 0.56
C PRO A 76 24.40 1.97 0.62
N TRP A 77 23.33 1.48 -0.04
CA TRP A 77 22.87 0.10 -0.02
C TRP A 77 22.82 -0.54 -1.43
N SER A 78 23.43 0.11 -2.45
CA SER A 78 23.58 -0.45 -3.79
C SER A 78 24.58 -1.62 -3.83
N ILE A 79 25.53 -1.63 -2.89
CA ILE A 79 26.45 -2.73 -2.67
C ILE A 79 25.68 -3.88 -2.02
N ARG A 80 25.26 -4.84 -2.84
CA ARG A 80 24.83 -6.15 -2.37
C ARG A 80 26.10 -6.97 -2.17
N ASP A 81 26.38 -7.40 -0.95
CA ASP A 81 27.31 -8.51 -0.72
C ASP A 81 26.82 -9.78 -1.45
#